data_AF-A0AAD6CB10-F1
#
_entry.id   AF-A0AAD6CB10-F1
#
_cell.length_a   1.000
_cell.length_b   1.000
_cell.length_c   1.000
_cell.angle_alpha   90.00
_cell.angle_beta   90.00
_cell.angle_gamma   90.00
#
_symmetry.space_group_name_H-M   'P 1'
#
loop_
_entity.id
_entity.type
_entity.pdbx_description
1 polymer ?
#
loop_
_entity_poly.entity_id
_entity_poly.type
_entity_poly.pdbx_seq_one_letter_code
_entity_poly.pdbx_strand_id
1 'polypeptide(L)'
;MQITALALFTGNHSLALSKVKLAKDFINNQVTSNGSQPQELARTRSFHYSNFDLTAHLRWALIARKLGVDLFKFKGPQGQTLFKAVNFLVPAATGGAGDWEYPELQFTQYAATDNIHAAAQEGDLTAEVAVKKLLPPPGGDIFVLRPAPQQLDNINTT
;
A
#
# COMPACT_ATOMS: atom_id res chain seq x y z
N MET A 1 -8.75 -0.65 9.03
CA MET A 1 -7.84 -1.83 9.07
C MET A 1 -7.67 -2.40 10.49
N GLN A 2 -7.13 -1.66 11.48
CA GLN A 2 -6.84 -2.21 12.82
C GLN A 2 -8.06 -2.83 13.53
N ILE A 3 -9.23 -2.17 13.52
CA ILE A 3 -10.47 -2.73 14.12
C ILE A 3 -10.81 -4.09 13.51
N THR A 4 -10.67 -4.25 12.19
CA THR A 4 -10.92 -5.54 11.52
C THR A 4 -9.94 -6.61 12.00
N ALA A 5 -8.65 -6.28 12.14
CA ALA A 5 -7.64 -7.21 12.62
C ALA A 5 -7.93 -7.68 14.06
N LEU A 6 -8.20 -6.73 14.97
CA LEU A 6 -8.51 -7.02 16.38
C LEU A 6 -9.82 -7.79 16.55
N ALA A 7 -10.85 -7.44 15.78
CA ALA A 7 -12.12 -8.16 15.78
C ALA A 7 -11.94 -9.59 15.30
N LEU A 8 -11.17 -9.82 14.23
CA LEU A 8 -10.86 -11.16 13.75
C LEU A 8 -10.06 -11.96 14.79
N PHE A 9 -9.04 -11.35 15.39
CA PHE A 9 -8.20 -11.99 16.42
C PHE A 9 -9.01 -12.44 17.65
N THR A 10 -9.99 -11.64 18.07
CA THR A 10 -10.86 -11.95 19.21
C THR A 10 -12.08 -12.82 18.84
N GLY A 11 -12.17 -13.31 17.60
CA GLY A 11 -13.27 -14.16 17.12
C GLY A 11 -14.57 -13.43 16.77
N ASN A 12 -14.59 -12.09 16.79
CA ASN A 12 -15.75 -11.29 16.41
C ASN A 12 -15.83 -11.11 14.88
N HIS A 13 -16.20 -12.19 14.19
CA HIS A 13 -16.28 -12.21 12.73
C HIS A 13 -17.32 -11.24 12.16
N SER A 14 -18.44 -11.02 12.86
CA SER A 14 -19.50 -10.09 12.43
C SER A 14 -18.97 -8.65 12.37
N LEU A 15 -18.30 -8.20 13.44
CA LEU A 15 -17.65 -6.89 13.45
C LEU A 15 -16.57 -6.80 12.38
N ALA A 16 -15.72 -7.82 12.24
CA ALA A 16 -14.66 -7.84 11.24
C ALA A 16 -15.23 -7.66 9.82
N LEU A 17 -16.24 -8.45 9.44
CA LEU A 17 -16.94 -8.35 8.15
C LEU A 17 -17.59 -6.98 7.93
N SER A 18 -18.24 -6.41 8.96
CA SER A 18 -18.82 -5.06 8.85
C SER A 18 -17.77 -4.00 8.50
N LYS A 19 -16.55 -4.13 9.06
CA LYS A 19 -15.45 -3.21 8.80
C LYS A 19 -14.76 -3.48 7.45
N VAL A 20 -14.75 -4.72 6.95
CA VAL A 20 -14.28 -5.00 5.58
C VAL A 20 -15.12 -4.27 4.52
N LYS A 21 -16.43 -4.05 4.75
CA LYS A 21 -17.26 -3.25 3.84
C LYS A 21 -16.73 -1.81 3.72
N LEU A 22 -16.34 -1.21 4.85
CA LEU A 22 -15.73 0.13 4.86
C LEU A 22 -14.44 0.17 4.03
N ALA A 23 -13.65 -0.91 3.98
CA ALA A 23 -12.42 -0.92 3.19
C ALA A 23 -12.69 -0.61 1.70
N LYS A 24 -13.82 -1.08 1.15
CA LYS A 24 -14.23 -0.75 -0.23
C LYS A 24 -14.56 0.73 -0.39
N ASP A 25 -15.21 1.32 0.62
CA ASP A 25 -15.54 2.76 0.62
C ASP A 25 -14.27 3.61 0.70
N PHE A 26 -13.28 3.21 1.50
CA PHE A 26 -11.98 3.87 1.54
C PHE A 26 -11.27 3.81 0.18
N ILE A 27 -11.21 2.63 -0.47
CA ILE A 27 -10.65 2.51 -1.84
C ILE A 27 -11.39 3.43 -2.81
N ASN A 28 -12.72 3.45 -2.77
CA ASN A 28 -13.54 4.29 -3.67
C ASN A 28 -13.34 5.80 -3.45
N ASN A 29 -13.03 6.23 -2.24
CA ASN A 29 -12.93 7.65 -1.90
C ASN A 29 -11.49 8.19 -1.98
N GLN A 30 -10.49 7.34 -1.76
CA GLN A 30 -9.10 7.76 -1.68
C GLN A 30 -8.30 7.46 -2.95
N VAL A 31 -8.64 6.40 -3.68
CA VAL A 31 -7.93 6.01 -4.92
C VAL A 31 -8.72 6.52 -6.11
N THR A 32 -8.04 7.03 -7.14
CA THR A 32 -8.65 7.43 -8.41
C THR A 32 -8.57 6.33 -9.47
N SER A 33 -9.17 6.57 -10.63
CA SER A 33 -9.14 5.64 -11.77
C SER A 33 -7.73 5.40 -12.34
N ASN A 34 -6.76 6.29 -12.09
CA ASN A 34 -5.36 6.11 -12.49
C ASN A 34 -4.47 5.57 -11.35
N GLY A 35 -5.03 5.38 -10.14
CA GLY A 35 -4.30 4.88 -8.98
C GLY A 35 -3.78 5.94 -8.03
N SER A 36 -3.81 7.23 -8.41
CA SER A 36 -3.38 8.31 -7.53
C SER A 36 -4.24 8.41 -6.26
N GLN A 37 -3.66 9.00 -5.22
CA GLN A 37 -4.32 9.28 -3.94
C GLN A 37 -4.35 10.81 -3.69
N PRO A 38 -5.35 11.56 -4.20
CA PRO A 38 -5.28 13.02 -4.30
C PRO A 38 -5.08 13.73 -2.96
N GLN A 39 -5.68 13.21 -1.88
CA GLN A 39 -5.50 13.80 -0.54
C GLN A 39 -4.07 13.61 -0.02
N GLU A 40 -3.43 12.48 -0.34
CA GLU A 40 -2.04 12.22 0.04
C GLU A 40 -1.06 12.98 -0.87
N LEU A 41 -1.40 13.16 -2.15
CA LEU A 41 -0.61 13.98 -3.08
C LEU A 41 -0.58 15.46 -2.72
N ALA A 42 -1.58 15.97 -2.00
CA ALA A 42 -1.63 17.34 -1.51
C ALA A 42 -0.75 17.58 -0.27
N ARG A 43 -0.14 16.53 0.31
CA ARG A 43 0.68 16.63 1.54
C ARG A 43 2.10 17.08 1.20
N THR A 44 2.78 17.67 2.18
CA THR A 44 4.19 18.10 2.06
C THR A 44 5.19 16.93 1.99
N ARG A 45 4.76 15.73 2.42
CA ARG A 45 5.48 14.45 2.27
C ARG A 45 4.61 13.46 1.48
N SER A 46 4.25 13.84 0.25
CA SER A 46 3.22 13.15 -0.53
C SER A 46 3.57 11.69 -0.88
N PHE A 47 4.84 11.39 -1.18
CA PHE A 47 5.27 10.02 -1.47
C PHE A 47 5.19 9.16 -0.20
N HIS A 48 5.63 9.71 0.93
CA HIS A 48 5.51 9.04 2.23
C HIS A 48 4.04 8.72 2.55
N TYR A 49 3.15 9.72 2.49
CA TYR A 49 1.74 9.53 2.84
C TYR A 49 1.01 8.58 1.87
N SER A 50 1.31 8.66 0.57
CA SER A 50 0.74 7.74 -0.42
C SER A 50 1.16 6.29 -0.15
N ASN A 51 2.41 6.06 0.30
CA ASN A 51 2.86 4.73 0.71
C ASN A 51 2.23 4.29 2.03
N PHE A 52 2.14 5.19 3.02
CA PHE A 52 1.57 4.92 4.33
C PHE A 52 0.10 4.48 4.27
N ASP A 53 -0.74 5.21 3.53
CA ASP A 53 -2.16 4.86 3.36
C ASP A 53 -2.32 3.56 2.58
N LEU A 54 -1.56 3.40 1.48
CA LEU A 54 -1.63 2.19 0.65
C LEU A 54 -1.22 0.92 1.41
N THR A 55 -0.25 1.00 2.32
CA THR A 55 0.11 -0.13 3.19
C THR A 55 -1.06 -0.56 4.06
N ALA A 56 -1.83 0.39 4.58
CA ALA A 56 -3.02 0.07 5.36
C ALA A 56 -4.07 -0.64 4.50
N HIS A 57 -4.29 -0.21 3.25
CA HIS A 57 -5.18 -0.88 2.31
C HIS A 57 -4.75 -2.31 1.97
N LEU A 58 -3.48 -2.52 1.59
CA LEU A 58 -2.97 -3.83 1.21
C LEU A 58 -3.00 -4.82 2.39
N ARG A 59 -2.69 -4.35 3.61
CA ARG A 59 -2.84 -5.16 4.82
C ARG A 59 -4.31 -5.46 5.14
N TRP A 60 -5.20 -4.49 4.93
CA TRP A 60 -6.64 -4.72 5.09
C TRP A 60 -7.16 -5.77 4.12
N ALA A 61 -6.66 -5.79 2.88
CA ALA A 61 -6.98 -6.80 1.87
C ALA A 61 -6.58 -8.22 2.31
N LEU A 62 -5.39 -8.39 2.89
CA LEU A 62 -4.96 -9.67 3.45
C LEU A 62 -5.85 -10.13 4.63
N ILE A 63 -6.24 -9.20 5.50
CA ILE A 63 -7.17 -9.50 6.60
C ILE A 63 -8.56 -9.87 6.05
N ALA A 64 -9.06 -9.12 5.08
CA ALA A 64 -10.37 -9.36 4.45
C ALA A 64 -10.43 -10.74 3.78
N ARG A 65 -9.32 -11.21 3.19
CA ARG A 65 -9.27 -12.53 2.57
C ARG A 65 -9.47 -13.66 3.57
N LYS A 66 -9.01 -13.52 4.82
CA LYS A 66 -9.30 -14.48 5.90
C LYS A 66 -10.80 -14.58 6.24
N LEU A 67 -11.59 -13.60 5.82
CA LEU A 67 -13.05 -13.55 5.95
C LEU A 67 -13.77 -13.87 4.63
N GLY A 68 -13.05 -14.39 3.62
CA GLY A 68 -13.61 -14.74 2.31
C GLY A 68 -13.86 -13.56 1.38
N VAL A 69 -13.33 -12.37 1.66
CA VAL A 69 -13.49 -11.18 0.80
C VAL A 69 -12.16 -10.83 0.13
N ASP A 70 -12.13 -10.89 -1.20
CA ASP A 70 -10.93 -10.56 -1.98
C ASP A 70 -10.94 -9.09 -2.43
N LEU A 71 -10.25 -8.23 -1.67
CA LEU A 71 -10.12 -6.81 -2.00
C LEU A 71 -9.10 -6.53 -3.11
N PHE A 72 -8.19 -7.46 -3.42
CA PHE A 72 -7.27 -7.30 -4.55
C PHE A 72 -8.01 -7.39 -5.90
N LYS A 73 -9.08 -8.18 -5.96
CA LYS A 73 -10.01 -8.25 -7.12
C LYS A 73 -11.10 -7.18 -7.12
N PHE A 74 -11.19 -6.36 -6.07
CA PHE A 74 -12.21 -5.32 -6.03
C PHE A 74 -11.90 -4.21 -7.04
N LYS A 75 -12.93 -3.81 -7.79
CA LYS A 75 -12.89 -2.68 -8.71
C LYS A 75 -13.98 -1.68 -8.31
N GLY A 76 -13.56 -0.47 -7.99
CA GLY A 76 -14.45 0.64 -7.68
C GLY A 76 -15.24 1.11 -8.91
N PRO A 77 -16.31 1.91 -8.71
CA PRO A 77 -17.20 2.35 -9.80
C PRO A 77 -16.48 3.18 -10.87
N GLN A 78 -15.39 3.86 -10.54
CA GLN A 78 -14.57 4.63 -11.49
C GLN A 78 -13.36 3.82 -11.99
N GLY A 79 -13.30 2.53 -11.68
CA GLY A 79 -12.20 1.65 -12.09
C GLY A 79 -10.99 1.65 -11.15
N GLN A 80 -11.22 1.99 -9.89
CA GLN A 80 -10.19 2.07 -8.85
C GLN A 80 -9.82 0.67 -8.37
N THR A 81 -8.54 0.42 -8.18
CA THR A 81 -8.04 -0.90 -7.72
C THR A 81 -6.78 -0.69 -6.89
N LEU A 82 -6.49 -1.62 -5.99
CA LEU A 82 -5.24 -1.59 -5.21
C LEU A 82 -4.01 -1.69 -6.10
N PHE A 83 -4.07 -2.50 -7.17
CA PHE A 83 -2.99 -2.64 -8.14
C PHE A 83 -2.67 -1.33 -8.86
N LYS A 84 -3.68 -0.58 -9.31
CA LYS A 84 -3.44 0.77 -9.86
C LYS A 84 -2.77 1.70 -8.85
N ALA A 85 -3.18 1.65 -7.58
CA ALA A 85 -2.54 2.48 -6.56
C ALA A 85 -1.07 2.12 -6.32
N VAL A 86 -0.72 0.83 -6.37
CA VAL A 86 0.68 0.39 -6.33
C VAL A 86 1.43 0.85 -7.59
N ASN A 87 0.84 0.65 -8.76
CA ASN A 87 1.46 0.96 -10.04
C ASN A 87 1.70 2.46 -10.23
N PHE A 88 0.89 3.31 -9.58
CA PHE A 88 1.12 4.75 -9.51
C PHE A 88 2.42 5.12 -8.80
N LEU A 89 2.89 4.32 -7.85
CA LEU A 89 4.12 4.58 -7.08
C LEU A 89 5.38 3.96 -7.71
N VAL A 90 5.22 3.03 -8.66
CA VAL A 90 6.33 2.28 -9.28
C VAL A 90 7.39 3.17 -9.95
N PRO A 91 7.03 4.24 -10.72
CA PRO A 91 8.04 5.10 -11.34
C PRO A 91 9.00 5.69 -10.31
N ALA A 92 8.49 6.39 -9.30
CA ALA A 92 9.31 6.96 -8.24
C ALA A 92 10.05 5.91 -7.39
N ALA A 93 9.44 4.75 -7.15
CA ALA A 93 10.10 3.67 -6.42
C ALA A 93 11.32 3.08 -7.17
N THR A 94 11.30 3.08 -8.50
CA THR A 94 12.35 2.44 -9.32
C THR A 94 13.32 3.43 -9.97
N GLY A 95 12.87 4.64 -10.30
CA GLY A 95 13.70 5.70 -10.89
C GLY A 95 14.04 6.85 -9.93
N GLY A 96 13.46 6.86 -8.72
CA GLY A 96 13.81 7.79 -7.66
C GLY A 96 13.02 9.10 -7.69
N ALA A 97 13.53 10.10 -6.97
CA ALA A 97 12.82 11.36 -6.72
C ALA A 97 12.47 12.15 -7.99
N GLY A 98 13.26 12.01 -9.07
CA GLY A 98 13.01 12.68 -10.35
C GLY A 98 11.71 12.25 -11.04
N ASP A 99 11.19 11.06 -10.70
CA ASP A 99 9.93 10.53 -11.22
C ASP A 99 8.73 10.82 -10.29
N TRP A 100 8.90 11.71 -9.30
CA TRP A 100 7.85 12.14 -8.39
C TRP A 100 7.61 13.64 -8.49
N GLU A 101 6.58 14.02 -9.25
CA GLU A 101 6.26 15.44 -9.55
C GLU A 101 5.55 16.18 -8.41
N TYR A 102 5.23 15.49 -7.31
CA TYR A 102 4.44 16.02 -6.19
C TYR A 102 5.32 16.45 -5.02
N PRO A 103 4.82 17.31 -4.09
CA PRO A 103 5.61 17.81 -2.98
C PRO A 103 6.15 16.70 -2.07
N GLU A 104 7.46 16.62 -1.89
CA GLU A 104 8.08 15.65 -0.99
C GLU A 104 9.34 16.23 -0.34
N LEU A 105 9.24 16.58 0.95
CA LEU A 105 10.36 17.17 1.71
C LEU A 105 11.48 16.15 2.03
N GLN A 106 11.18 14.85 2.09
CA GLN A 106 12.15 13.82 2.50
C GLN A 106 11.94 12.52 1.71
N PHE A 107 12.22 12.59 0.40
CA PHE A 107 11.99 11.47 -0.49
C PHE A 107 12.81 10.26 -0.07
N THR A 108 12.11 9.15 0.19
CA THR A 108 12.69 7.89 0.63
C THR A 108 12.32 6.82 -0.39
N GLN A 109 13.20 6.53 -1.34
CA GLN A 109 12.90 5.67 -2.49
C GLN A 109 12.37 4.28 -2.09
N TYR A 110 12.94 3.69 -1.04
CA TYR A 110 12.56 2.37 -0.55
C TYR A 110 11.20 2.33 0.17
N ALA A 111 10.52 3.47 0.38
CA ALA A 111 9.24 3.52 1.09
C ALA A 111 8.16 2.64 0.42
N ALA A 112 8.23 2.45 -0.90
CA ALA A 112 7.30 1.62 -1.66
C ALA A 112 7.59 0.11 -1.64
N THR A 113 8.67 -0.33 -0.99
CA THR A 113 9.12 -1.73 -1.03
C THR A 113 8.04 -2.71 -0.59
N ASP A 114 7.47 -2.55 0.63
CA ASP A 114 6.40 -3.46 1.11
C ASP A 114 5.20 -3.49 0.16
N ASN A 115 4.79 -2.33 -0.36
CA ASN A 115 3.61 -2.19 -1.22
C ASN A 115 3.79 -2.87 -2.58
N ILE A 116 4.97 -2.73 -3.19
CA ILE A 116 5.27 -3.35 -4.48
C ILE A 116 5.44 -4.85 -4.32
N HIS A 117 6.17 -5.32 -3.31
CA HIS A 117 6.25 -6.76 -3.03
C HIS A 117 4.86 -7.36 -2.72
N ALA A 118 4.03 -6.65 -1.97
CA ALA A 118 2.68 -7.07 -1.66
C ALA A 118 1.82 -7.27 -2.91
N ALA A 119 1.87 -6.36 -3.87
CA ALA A 119 1.14 -6.49 -5.12
C ALA A 119 1.72 -7.58 -6.02
N ALA A 120 3.05 -7.71 -6.08
CA ALA A 120 3.73 -8.75 -6.84
C ALA A 120 3.34 -10.15 -6.33
N GLN A 121 3.32 -10.37 -5.01
CA GLN A 121 2.86 -11.62 -4.41
C GLN A 121 1.40 -11.95 -4.74
N GLU A 122 0.61 -10.92 -5.08
CA GLU A 122 -0.81 -11.02 -5.42
C GLU A 122 -1.06 -11.07 -6.93
N GLY A 123 0.00 -11.09 -7.75
CA GLY A 123 -0.04 -11.27 -9.20
C GLY A 123 -0.12 -9.98 -10.02
N ASP A 124 0.24 -8.82 -9.46
CA ASP A 124 0.41 -7.62 -10.28
C ASP A 124 1.72 -7.67 -11.09
N LEU A 125 1.60 -7.78 -12.42
CA LEU A 125 2.73 -7.94 -13.33
C LEU A 125 3.68 -6.73 -13.35
N THR A 126 3.15 -5.52 -13.14
CA THR A 126 3.99 -4.30 -13.09
C THR A 126 4.87 -4.35 -11.85
N ALA A 127 4.29 -4.72 -10.72
CA ALA A 127 4.97 -4.90 -9.47
C ALA A 127 6.00 -6.03 -9.54
N GLU A 128 5.67 -7.19 -10.14
CA GLU A 128 6.60 -8.32 -10.36
C GLU A 128 7.85 -7.95 -11.16
N VAL A 129 7.74 -6.99 -12.09
CA VAL A 129 8.89 -6.43 -12.79
C VAL A 129 9.62 -5.41 -11.92
N ALA A 130 8.88 -4.56 -11.20
CA ALA A 130 9.43 -3.49 -10.37
C ALA A 130 10.26 -4.02 -9.19
N VAL A 131 9.89 -5.15 -8.57
CA VAL A 131 10.61 -5.72 -7.42
C VAL A 131 12.11 -5.89 -7.68
N LYS A 132 12.49 -6.23 -8.91
CA LYS A 132 13.89 -6.46 -9.31
C LYS A 132 14.72 -5.17 -9.38
N LYS A 133 14.08 -4.01 -9.34
CA LYS A 133 14.69 -2.69 -9.48
C LYS A 133 14.63 -1.87 -8.19
N LEU A 134 14.04 -2.40 -7.12
CA LEU A 134 13.89 -1.67 -5.87
C LEU A 134 15.25 -1.52 -5.17
N LEU A 135 15.46 -0.33 -4.60
CA LEU A 135 16.50 -0.11 -3.61
C LEU A 135 16.03 -0.69 -2.27
N PRO A 136 16.79 -1.60 -1.62
CA PRO A 136 16.38 -2.13 -0.33
C PRO A 136 16.42 -1.04 0.77
N PRO A 137 15.55 -1.12 1.79
CA PRO A 137 15.66 -0.28 2.97
C PRO A 137 16.99 -0.45 3.73
N PRO A 138 17.41 0.53 4.54
CA PRO A 138 18.49 0.36 5.51
C PRO A 138 18.21 -0.80 6.45
N GLY A 139 19.11 -1.80 6.48
CA GLY A 139 18.89 -3.06 7.20
C GLY A 139 18.42 -4.22 6.31
N GLY A 140 18.17 -3.97 5.03
CA GLY A 140 17.78 -4.96 4.03
C GLY A 140 16.27 -5.06 3.83
N ASP A 141 15.88 -5.77 2.78
CA ASP A 141 14.47 -6.08 2.51
C ASP A 141 14.00 -7.22 3.42
N ILE A 142 13.06 -6.90 4.30
CA ILE A 142 12.46 -7.82 5.28
C ILE A 142 11.06 -8.29 4.88
N PHE A 143 10.64 -8.10 3.62
CA PHE A 143 9.29 -8.45 3.17
C PHE A 143 8.90 -9.91 3.48
N VAL A 144 9.87 -10.83 3.48
CA VAL A 144 9.64 -12.25 3.83
C VAL A 144 9.10 -12.47 5.25
N LEU A 145 9.23 -11.49 6.14
CA LEU A 145 8.72 -11.52 7.53
C LEU A 145 7.31 -10.94 7.68
N ARG A 146 6.59 -10.70 6.57
CA ARG A 146 5.29 -10.02 6.59
C ARG A 146 4.23 -10.76 7.41
N PRO A 147 3.42 -10.08 8.26
CA PRO A 147 3.40 -8.64 8.49
C PRO A 147 4.57 -8.17 9.38
N ALA A 148 5.49 -7.40 8.77
CA ALA A 148 6.57 -6.70 9.46
C ALA A 148 6.27 -5.19 9.44
N PRO A 149 6.89 -4.39 10.34
CA PRO A 149 6.83 -2.93 10.21
C PRO A 149 7.35 -2.50 8.83
N GLN A 150 6.59 -1.65 8.14
CA GLN A 150 7.10 -1.03 6.91
C GLN A 150 8.08 0.07 7.30
N GLN A 151 9.25 0.07 6.68
CA GLN A 151 10.25 1.11 6.90
C GLN A 151 9.99 2.28 5.96
N LEU A 152 9.39 3.34 6.50
CA LEU A 152 9.04 4.57 5.79
C LEU A 152 10.01 5.73 6.05
N ASP A 153 10.88 5.58 7.04
CA ASP A 153 11.84 6.58 7.45
C ASP A 153 13.22 5.93 7.57
N ASN A 154 14.27 6.76 7.56
CA ASN A 154 15.62 6.29 7.83
C ASN A 154 15.77 6.06 9.34
N ILE A 155 16.04 4.81 9.73
CA ILE A 155 16.25 4.42 11.13
C ILE A 155 17.73 4.39 11.51
N ASN A 156 18.64 4.59 10.56
CA ASN A 156 20.04 4.76 10.86
C ASN A 156 20.22 6.11 11.55
N THR A 157 20.42 6.08 12.85
CA THR A 157 20.85 7.24 13.63
C THR A 157 22.35 7.43 13.38
N THR A 158 22.71 7.98 12.22
CA THR A 158 24.05 8.56 12.02
C THR A 158 24.09 9.97 12.56
#